data_AF-A0A7I4Y5R2-F1
#
_entry.id   AF-A0A7I4Y5R2-F1
#
_cell.length_a   1.000
_cell.length_b   1.000
_cell.length_c   1.000
_cell.angle_alpha   90.00
_cell.angle_beta   90.00
_cell.angle_gamma   90.00
#
_symmetry.space_group_name_H-M   'P 1'
#
loop_
_entity.id
_entity.type
_entity.pdbx_description
1 polymer ?
#
loop_
_entity_poly.entity_id
_entity_poly.type
_entity_poly.pdbx_seq_one_letter_code
_entity_poly.pdbx_strand_id
1 'polypeptide(L)'
;MGTRSKRQAYKDEHYPSTLWSEGVNYYFDETATKDTIKVFAGDGCFSWVGRLGGEQNVSLGKGCETIGTAAHEIGHALGFFHTMSRYDRDKFITLNTENIEKDWEDQFEKVTEENSDNYNMTYDYGSIMHYGVTSGSTKRRTTMVPFDIKYQQTLGSPFISFIEFSMINEHYHCKEECDPLTSVQCEMGGFPHPRDCKKCICPGGYAGDRCTEKPSGCGDIIKASPEWETLIDIVGPGVKNHEDFSTCNYWIESPNDTVIEVKLLGYSHGVSVDGCLYAGVEIKTNKDQTLTGYRFCSPEAAGKYVFRSHTNRVPIITWSRTDKKITVLAYRYVSPSKPLIEDDHHDEEEEEYEDIDIPDCVDHHKE
;
A
#
# COMPACT_ATOMS: atom_id res chain seq x y z
N MET A 1 17.89 5.15 25.96
CA MET A 1 17.65 5.22 24.49
C MET A 1 18.97 5.48 23.80
N GLY A 2 19.54 4.48 23.14
CA GLY A 2 20.81 4.62 22.41
C GLY A 2 20.67 5.61 21.26
N THR A 3 21.65 6.49 21.11
CA THR A 3 21.72 7.43 19.97
C THR A 3 21.91 6.66 18.68
N ARG A 4 20.96 6.78 17.75
CA ARG A 4 21.04 6.16 16.42
C ARG A 4 22.24 6.71 15.68
N SER A 5 22.99 5.82 15.04
CA SER A 5 24.04 6.20 14.12
C SER A 5 23.47 6.18 12.70
N LYS A 6 23.86 7.16 11.90
CA LYS A 6 23.59 7.16 10.46
C LYS A 6 24.73 6.46 9.73
N ARG A 7 24.42 5.54 8.83
CA ARG A 7 25.40 4.99 7.86
C ARG A 7 24.87 5.23 6.46
N GLN A 8 25.76 5.52 5.53
CA GLN A 8 25.42 5.43 4.12
C GLN A 8 25.24 3.96 3.78
N ALA A 9 24.11 3.62 3.16
CA ALA A 9 23.93 2.34 2.53
C ALA A 9 23.45 2.57 1.11
N TYR A 10 23.80 1.58 0.28
CA TYR A 10 23.52 1.45 -1.15
C TYR A 10 24.52 2.12 -2.11
N LYS A 11 25.00 1.28 -3.04
CA LYS A 11 25.91 1.58 -4.15
C LYS A 11 25.43 0.74 -5.33
N ASP A 12 24.68 1.34 -6.23
CA ASP A 12 24.31 0.74 -7.51
C ASP A 12 25.22 1.21 -8.66
N GLU A 13 24.82 0.86 -9.89
CA GLU A 13 25.45 1.27 -11.13
C GLU A 13 25.31 2.77 -11.47
N HIS A 14 24.35 3.47 -10.85
CA HIS A 14 24.06 4.90 -11.03
C HIS A 14 24.72 5.78 -9.96
N TYR A 15 25.51 5.20 -9.06
CA TYR A 15 26.34 5.93 -8.09
C TYR A 15 27.15 7.05 -8.79
N PRO A 16 27.16 8.29 -8.25
CA PRO A 16 26.65 8.72 -6.95
C PRO A 16 25.22 9.31 -6.97
N SER A 17 24.46 9.18 -8.05
CA SER A 17 23.14 9.83 -8.17
C SER A 17 22.04 9.25 -7.27
N THR A 18 22.26 8.05 -6.72
CA THR A 18 21.33 7.22 -5.93
C THR A 18 21.82 7.00 -4.49
N LEU A 19 22.78 7.82 -4.04
CA LEU A 19 23.25 7.75 -2.66
C LEU A 19 22.12 8.20 -1.73
N TRP A 20 21.83 7.41 -0.69
CA TRP A 20 20.92 7.84 0.37
C TRP A 20 21.53 9.06 1.06
N SER A 21 21.11 10.26 0.64
CA SER A 21 21.72 11.54 1.00
C SER A 21 21.68 11.79 2.52
N GLU A 22 20.68 11.22 3.19
CA GLU A 22 20.50 11.32 4.63
C GLU A 22 20.98 10.11 5.44
N GLY A 23 21.47 9.06 4.76
CA GLY A 23 21.86 7.77 5.34
C GLY A 23 20.69 6.96 5.93
N VAL A 24 20.98 5.71 6.29
CA VAL A 24 20.08 4.83 7.04
C VAL A 24 20.36 4.97 8.52
N ASN A 25 19.31 5.19 9.32
CA ASN A 25 19.42 5.09 10.77
C ASN A 25 19.46 3.62 11.17
N TYR A 26 20.49 3.21 11.90
CA TYR A 26 20.57 1.91 12.53
C TYR A 26 20.99 2.05 14.00
N TYR A 27 20.68 1.04 14.79
CA TYR A 27 21.23 0.86 16.13
C TYR A 27 21.54 -0.62 16.31
N PHE A 28 22.64 -0.91 17.02
CA PHE A 28 22.90 -2.25 17.48
C PHE A 28 22.32 -2.38 18.87
N ASP A 29 21.45 -3.37 19.05
CA ASP A 29 20.98 -3.73 20.39
C ASP A 29 22.16 -4.32 21.19
N GLU A 30 22.26 -4.04 22.48
CA GLU A 30 23.30 -4.61 23.34
C GLU A 30 23.17 -6.13 23.46
N THR A 31 21.97 -6.68 23.20
CA THR A 31 21.73 -8.11 23.12
C THR A 31 21.96 -8.69 21.74
N ALA A 32 22.47 -7.91 20.78
CA ALA A 32 22.77 -8.41 19.43
C ALA A 32 23.77 -9.57 19.52
N THR A 33 23.36 -10.72 19.02
CA THR A 33 24.15 -11.96 19.06
C THR A 33 25.14 -12.03 17.89
N LYS A 34 25.81 -13.16 17.72
CA LYS A 34 26.62 -13.43 16.50
C LYS A 34 25.77 -13.67 15.25
N ASP A 35 24.45 -13.74 15.41
CA ASP A 35 23.54 -13.97 14.30
C ASP A 35 23.37 -12.68 13.51
N THR A 36 23.55 -12.76 12.20
CA THR A 36 23.65 -11.59 11.33
C THR A 36 22.91 -11.80 10.03
N ILE A 37 22.38 -10.71 9.49
CA ILE A 37 21.90 -10.66 8.10
C ILE A 37 23.05 -10.22 7.22
N LYS A 38 23.36 -11.03 6.21
CA LYS A 38 24.29 -10.66 5.14
C LYS A 38 23.51 -10.35 3.87
N VAL A 39 23.44 -9.05 3.56
CA VAL A 39 22.87 -8.58 2.31
C VAL A 39 23.93 -8.69 1.21
N PHE A 40 23.59 -9.32 0.10
CA PHE A 40 24.49 -9.50 -1.05
C PHE A 40 23.70 -9.49 -2.36
N ALA A 41 24.40 -9.26 -3.48
CA ALA A 41 23.80 -9.33 -4.82
C ALA A 41 23.93 -10.75 -5.38
N GLY A 42 22.92 -11.59 -5.15
CA GLY A 42 22.79 -12.93 -5.71
C GLY A 42 21.91 -12.98 -6.96
N ASP A 43 21.47 -14.19 -7.33
CA ASP A 43 20.49 -14.39 -8.39
C ASP A 43 19.07 -14.27 -7.82
N GLY A 44 18.40 -13.16 -8.15
CA GLY A 44 17.04 -12.86 -7.67
C GLY A 44 16.98 -12.23 -6.28
N CYS A 45 15.74 -12.08 -5.79
CA CYS A 45 15.41 -11.50 -4.49
C CYS A 45 14.92 -12.63 -3.58
N PHE A 46 15.57 -12.84 -2.44
CA PHE A 46 15.13 -13.86 -1.48
C PHE A 46 15.71 -13.65 -0.08
N SER A 47 15.04 -14.23 0.89
CA SER A 47 15.41 -14.23 2.30
C SER A 47 14.82 -15.45 3.01
N TRP A 48 15.46 -15.88 4.09
CA TRP A 48 14.91 -16.90 4.96
C TRP A 48 13.83 -16.33 5.87
N VAL A 49 12.82 -17.15 6.20
CA VAL A 49 11.77 -16.73 7.13
C VAL A 49 12.25 -16.88 8.58
N GLY A 50 12.37 -15.75 9.28
CA GLY A 50 12.78 -15.68 10.67
C GLY A 50 14.28 -15.91 10.91
N ARG A 51 14.63 -16.02 12.19
CA ARG A 51 16.02 -16.21 12.66
C ARG A 51 16.40 -17.69 12.63
N LEU A 52 17.29 -18.07 11.72
CA LEU A 52 17.83 -19.44 11.64
C LEU A 52 18.98 -19.70 12.62
N GLY A 53 19.68 -18.63 13.01
CA GLY A 53 20.94 -18.69 13.77
C GLY A 53 22.17 -18.60 12.86
N GLY A 54 23.25 -17.99 13.35
CA GLY A 54 24.45 -17.69 12.57
C GLY A 54 24.26 -16.57 11.53
N GLU A 55 25.18 -16.51 10.56
CA GLU A 55 25.04 -15.62 9.39
C GLU A 55 23.99 -16.21 8.44
N GLN A 56 22.92 -15.45 8.14
CA GLN A 56 21.92 -15.82 7.13
C GLN A 56 21.87 -14.78 6.01
N ASN A 57 21.67 -15.25 4.78
CA ASN A 57 21.76 -14.44 3.59
C ASN A 57 20.41 -13.79 3.23
N VAL A 58 20.49 -12.55 2.73
CA VAL A 58 19.41 -11.85 2.04
C VAL A 58 19.95 -11.42 0.68
N SER A 59 19.37 -11.96 -0.40
CA SER A 59 19.76 -11.60 -1.76
C SER A 59 18.94 -10.41 -2.24
N LEU A 60 19.64 -9.34 -2.64
CA LEU A 60 19.09 -8.24 -3.42
C LEU A 60 19.90 -8.16 -4.71
N GLY A 61 19.58 -9.09 -5.62
CA GLY A 61 20.21 -9.18 -6.94
C GLY A 61 19.77 -8.09 -7.91
N LYS A 62 20.18 -8.26 -9.17
CA LYS A 62 19.77 -7.35 -10.25
C LYS A 62 18.24 -7.37 -10.42
N GLY A 63 17.60 -6.20 -10.37
CA GLY A 63 16.14 -6.03 -10.41
C GLY A 63 15.46 -5.95 -9.03
N CYS A 64 16.21 -6.15 -7.93
CA CYS A 64 15.70 -6.12 -6.55
C CYS A 64 15.99 -4.80 -5.83
N GLU A 65 16.48 -3.78 -6.54
CA GLU A 65 17.07 -2.56 -5.96
C GLU A 65 16.05 -1.59 -5.35
N THR A 66 14.75 -1.91 -5.41
CA THR A 66 13.71 -1.02 -4.90
C THR A 66 13.56 -1.11 -3.38
N ILE A 67 13.20 0.01 -2.75
CA ILE A 67 12.91 0.06 -1.30
C ILE A 67 11.84 -0.96 -0.92
N GLY A 68 10.80 -1.12 -1.74
CA GLY A 68 9.73 -2.10 -1.50
C GLY A 68 10.24 -3.53 -1.49
N THR A 69 11.07 -3.91 -2.47
CA THR A 69 11.68 -5.25 -2.52
C THR A 69 12.59 -5.48 -1.32
N ALA A 70 13.46 -4.53 -0.96
CA ALA A 70 14.31 -4.68 0.22
C ALA A 70 13.48 -4.81 1.52
N ALA A 71 12.40 -4.04 1.66
CA ALA A 71 11.49 -4.14 2.80
C ALA A 71 10.78 -5.50 2.86
N HIS A 72 10.37 -6.05 1.72
CA HIS A 72 9.79 -7.40 1.60
C HIS A 72 10.75 -8.48 2.12
N GLU A 73 12.00 -8.48 1.64
CA GLU A 73 13.00 -9.46 2.05
C GLU A 73 13.41 -9.34 3.52
N ILE A 74 13.44 -8.11 4.05
CA ILE A 74 13.61 -7.87 5.48
C ILE A 74 12.39 -8.39 6.26
N GLY A 75 11.18 -8.24 5.71
CA GLY A 75 9.95 -8.82 6.27
C GLY A 75 10.07 -10.33 6.47
N HIS A 76 10.57 -11.06 5.47
CA HIS A 76 10.89 -12.48 5.62
C HIS A 76 11.89 -12.74 6.75
N ALA A 77 13.02 -12.02 6.79
CA ALA A 77 14.02 -12.19 7.84
C ALA A 77 13.47 -11.93 9.26
N LEU A 78 12.47 -11.06 9.36
CA LEU A 78 11.73 -10.75 10.59
C LEU A 78 10.64 -11.76 10.93
N GLY A 79 10.35 -12.73 10.06
CA GLY A 79 9.44 -13.84 10.32
C GLY A 79 8.14 -13.83 9.52
N PHE A 80 7.96 -12.93 8.55
CA PHE A 80 6.76 -12.95 7.70
C PHE A 80 6.86 -14.02 6.61
N PHE A 81 5.80 -14.82 6.47
CA PHE A 81 5.51 -15.53 5.23
C PHE A 81 4.79 -14.61 4.25
N HIS A 82 4.62 -15.05 3.00
CA HIS A 82 3.74 -14.35 2.06
C HIS A 82 2.30 -14.34 2.58
N THR A 83 1.61 -13.22 2.40
CA THR A 83 0.22 -13.06 2.86
C THR A 83 -0.72 -14.06 2.20
N MET A 84 -0.48 -14.38 0.92
CA MET A 84 -1.25 -15.40 0.20
C MET A 84 -0.95 -16.84 0.66
N SER A 85 0.08 -17.07 1.47
CA SER A 85 0.34 -18.37 2.08
C SER A 85 -0.40 -18.57 3.40
N ARG A 86 -1.09 -17.57 3.95
CA ARG A 86 -1.83 -17.71 5.22
C ARG A 86 -2.76 -18.94 5.20
N TYR A 87 -2.87 -19.63 6.35
CA TYR A 87 -3.74 -20.81 6.48
C TYR A 87 -5.21 -20.51 6.16
N ASP A 88 -5.64 -19.25 6.33
CA ASP A 88 -7.00 -18.76 6.08
C ASP A 88 -7.19 -18.06 4.71
N ARG A 89 -6.17 -18.05 3.83
CA ARG A 89 -6.18 -17.30 2.56
C ARG A 89 -7.36 -17.65 1.62
N ASP A 90 -7.83 -18.90 1.65
CA ASP A 90 -8.95 -19.36 0.80
C ASP A 90 -10.31 -18.73 1.18
N LYS A 91 -10.38 -17.92 2.24
CA LYS A 91 -11.55 -17.07 2.58
C LYS A 91 -11.54 -15.73 1.85
N PHE A 92 -10.44 -15.36 1.20
CA PHE A 92 -10.18 -14.03 0.64
C PHE A 92 -9.81 -14.09 -0.84
N ILE A 93 -9.15 -15.15 -1.28
CA ILE A 93 -8.67 -15.32 -2.65
C ILE A 93 -9.00 -16.71 -3.20
N THR A 94 -9.19 -16.79 -4.52
CA THR A 94 -9.17 -18.03 -5.29
C THR A 94 -7.84 -18.15 -6.03
N LEU A 95 -7.21 -19.32 -5.97
CA LEU A 95 -6.05 -19.64 -6.81
C LEU A 95 -6.47 -20.39 -8.08
N ASN A 96 -5.94 -19.95 -9.21
CA ASN A 96 -6.06 -20.61 -10.50
C ASN A 96 -4.79 -21.42 -10.76
N THR A 97 -4.69 -22.59 -10.14
CA THR A 97 -3.48 -23.42 -10.19
C THR A 97 -3.07 -23.82 -11.60
N GLU A 98 -4.01 -23.94 -12.53
CA GLU A 98 -3.72 -24.21 -13.96
C GLU A 98 -2.92 -23.10 -14.66
N ASN A 99 -2.93 -21.88 -14.11
CA ASN A 99 -2.15 -20.76 -14.61
C ASN A 99 -0.80 -20.61 -13.91
N ILE A 100 -0.55 -21.35 -12.83
CA ILE A 100 0.71 -21.32 -12.07
C ILE A 100 1.72 -22.21 -12.81
N GLU A 101 2.94 -21.71 -12.96
CA GLU A 101 4.04 -22.51 -13.47
C GLU A 101 4.39 -23.64 -12.52
N LYS A 102 4.70 -24.81 -13.07
CA LYS A 102 5.00 -26.00 -12.28
C LYS A 102 6.12 -25.80 -11.24
N ASP A 103 7.16 -25.03 -11.61
CA ASP A 103 8.30 -24.73 -10.74
C ASP A 103 7.99 -23.64 -9.68
N TRP A 104 6.77 -23.10 -9.68
CA TRP A 104 6.27 -22.12 -8.70
C TRP A 104 5.18 -22.69 -7.80
N GLU A 105 4.68 -23.90 -8.02
CA GLU A 105 3.52 -24.45 -7.28
C GLU A 105 3.75 -24.48 -5.76
N ASP A 106 4.97 -24.78 -5.33
CA ASP A 106 5.39 -24.79 -3.92
C ASP A 106 5.32 -23.40 -3.26
N GLN A 107 5.55 -22.33 -4.04
CA GLN A 107 5.47 -20.96 -3.53
C GLN A 107 4.05 -20.57 -3.13
N PHE A 108 3.03 -21.24 -3.63
CA PHE A 108 1.61 -20.98 -3.32
C PHE A 108 1.05 -21.91 -2.24
N GLU A 109 1.88 -22.74 -1.61
CA GLU A 109 1.44 -23.58 -0.50
C GLU A 109 1.01 -22.74 0.71
N LYS A 110 0.04 -23.28 1.46
CA LYS A 110 -0.39 -22.67 2.72
C LYS A 110 0.57 -23.04 3.83
N VAL A 111 0.93 -22.07 4.65
CA VAL A 111 1.47 -22.33 5.97
C VAL A 111 0.36 -22.82 6.89
N THR A 112 0.70 -23.64 7.88
CA THR A 112 -0.25 -24.18 8.86
C THR A 112 -0.46 -23.22 10.03
N GLU A 113 -1.56 -23.39 10.78
CA GLU A 113 -1.80 -22.67 12.04
C GLU A 113 -0.73 -22.94 13.12
N GLU A 114 0.00 -24.05 13.01
CA GLU A 114 1.12 -24.36 13.91
C GLU A 114 2.36 -23.49 13.62
N ASN A 115 2.57 -23.16 12.34
CA ASN A 115 3.75 -22.44 11.87
C ASN A 115 3.51 -20.95 11.65
N SER A 116 2.27 -20.47 11.81
CA SER A 116 1.88 -19.09 11.52
C SER A 116 0.74 -18.65 12.40
N ASP A 117 0.92 -17.47 13.01
CA ASP A 117 -0.13 -16.76 13.76
C ASP A 117 -0.47 -15.46 13.03
N ASN A 118 -1.76 -15.22 12.81
CA ASN A 118 -2.28 -14.00 12.22
C ASN A 118 -2.58 -12.93 13.27
N TYR A 119 -2.42 -13.22 14.56
CA TYR A 119 -2.67 -12.32 15.69
C TYR A 119 -4.05 -11.68 15.68
N ASN A 120 -5.05 -12.44 15.22
CA ASN A 120 -6.43 -11.98 15.01
C ASN A 120 -6.55 -10.76 14.05
N MET A 121 -5.53 -10.50 13.24
CA MET A 121 -5.55 -9.49 12.18
C MET A 121 -6.06 -10.11 10.89
N THR A 122 -7.02 -9.43 10.27
CA THR A 122 -7.62 -9.91 9.01
C THR A 122 -6.63 -9.78 7.84
N TYR A 123 -7.01 -10.34 6.71
CA TYR A 123 -6.22 -10.40 5.49
C TYR A 123 -6.12 -9.02 4.83
N ASP A 124 -4.90 -8.50 4.67
CA ASP A 124 -4.66 -7.25 3.92
C ASP A 124 -4.22 -7.55 2.49
N TYR A 125 -5.12 -7.28 1.54
CA TYR A 125 -4.85 -7.40 0.10
C TYR A 125 -3.69 -6.52 -0.37
N GLY A 126 -3.42 -5.40 0.32
CA GLY A 126 -2.36 -4.45 0.01
C GLY A 126 -1.10 -4.65 0.84
N SER A 127 -0.95 -5.80 1.49
CA SER A 127 0.27 -6.19 2.19
C SER A 127 1.47 -6.22 1.24
N ILE A 128 2.62 -5.71 1.70
CA ILE A 128 3.89 -5.82 0.95
C ILE A 128 4.32 -7.27 0.76
N MET A 129 3.85 -8.18 1.61
CA MET A 129 4.13 -9.61 1.56
C MET A 129 3.16 -10.36 0.64
N HIS A 130 2.23 -9.67 -0.02
CA HIS A 130 1.25 -10.28 -0.91
C HIS A 130 1.76 -10.31 -2.35
N TYR A 131 1.68 -11.47 -3.01
CA TYR A 131 1.93 -11.59 -4.45
C TYR A 131 0.93 -10.83 -5.31
N GLY A 132 1.36 -10.46 -6.52
CA GLY A 132 0.47 -9.91 -7.54
C GLY A 132 -0.49 -10.96 -8.12
N VAL A 133 -1.50 -10.52 -8.85
CA VAL A 133 -2.49 -11.38 -9.51
C VAL A 133 -1.90 -12.26 -10.61
N THR A 134 -0.75 -11.89 -11.16
CA THR A 134 -0.05 -12.61 -12.24
C THR A 134 1.27 -13.27 -11.80
N SER A 135 1.60 -13.21 -10.50
CA SER A 135 2.80 -13.86 -9.95
C SER A 135 2.82 -15.35 -10.26
N GLY A 136 4.00 -15.89 -10.57
CA GLY A 136 4.18 -17.30 -10.91
C GLY A 136 3.64 -17.75 -12.27
N SER A 137 3.40 -16.82 -13.21
CA SER A 137 2.90 -17.13 -14.56
C SER A 137 3.75 -16.55 -15.70
N THR A 138 4.18 -17.40 -16.63
CA THR A 138 4.96 -17.04 -17.84
C THR A 138 4.22 -16.14 -18.83
N LYS A 139 2.88 -16.21 -18.85
CA LYS A 139 2.03 -15.53 -19.84
C LYS A 139 1.20 -14.39 -19.25
N ARG A 140 1.60 -13.90 -18.06
CA ARG A 140 0.83 -12.91 -17.27
C ARG A 140 -0.66 -13.28 -17.14
N ARG A 141 -0.95 -14.57 -17.04
CA ARG A 141 -2.30 -15.07 -16.76
C ARG A 141 -2.58 -14.89 -15.29
N THR A 142 -3.84 -14.64 -14.96
CA THR A 142 -4.28 -14.48 -13.57
C THR A 142 -4.15 -15.80 -12.82
N THR A 143 -3.20 -15.86 -11.87
CA THR A 143 -2.98 -16.99 -10.97
C THR A 143 -3.81 -16.88 -9.70
N MET A 144 -4.27 -15.68 -9.36
CA MET A 144 -4.99 -15.41 -8.12
C MET A 144 -6.04 -14.31 -8.31
N VAL A 145 -7.23 -14.50 -7.74
CA VAL A 145 -8.36 -13.55 -7.81
C VAL A 145 -8.89 -13.28 -6.40
N PRO A 146 -8.96 -12.01 -5.94
CA PRO A 146 -9.62 -11.69 -4.69
C PRO A 146 -11.14 -11.84 -4.81
N PHE A 147 -11.81 -12.26 -3.73
CA PHE A 147 -13.27 -12.41 -3.72
C PHE A 147 -13.98 -11.08 -3.95
N ASP A 148 -13.46 -10.00 -3.35
CA ASP A 148 -13.81 -8.67 -3.80
C ASP A 148 -12.85 -8.25 -4.92
N ILE A 149 -13.33 -8.40 -6.16
CA ILE A 149 -12.57 -8.13 -7.38
C ILE A 149 -12.04 -6.69 -7.47
N LYS A 150 -12.60 -5.75 -6.70
CA LYS A 150 -12.12 -4.36 -6.65
C LYS A 150 -10.71 -4.27 -6.06
N TYR A 151 -10.24 -5.31 -5.37
CA TYR A 151 -8.86 -5.42 -4.86
C TYR A 151 -7.85 -5.98 -5.86
N GLN A 152 -8.25 -6.31 -7.09
CA GLN A 152 -7.38 -6.99 -8.05
C GLN A 152 -6.07 -6.22 -8.32
N GLN A 153 -6.12 -4.89 -8.45
CA GLN A 153 -4.91 -4.07 -8.62
C GLN A 153 -4.20 -3.70 -7.30
N THR A 154 -4.81 -4.02 -6.15
CA THR A 154 -4.18 -3.81 -4.83
C THR A 154 -3.14 -4.90 -4.52
N LEU A 155 -3.36 -6.13 -5.02
CA LEU A 155 -2.44 -7.26 -4.82
C LEU A 155 -1.06 -7.01 -5.44
N GLY A 156 0.02 -7.31 -4.72
CA GLY A 156 1.39 -7.05 -5.19
C GLY A 156 1.94 -5.68 -4.75
N SER A 157 1.37 -5.09 -3.69
CA SER A 157 1.71 -3.75 -3.25
C SER A 157 3.22 -3.54 -2.96
N PRO A 158 3.78 -2.36 -3.30
CA PRO A 158 5.15 -2.00 -2.90
C PRO A 158 5.24 -1.38 -1.49
N PHE A 159 4.14 -1.25 -0.76
CA PHE A 159 4.09 -0.49 0.49
C PHE A 159 3.88 -1.40 1.68
N ILE A 160 4.63 -1.17 2.76
CA ILE A 160 4.40 -1.81 4.05
C ILE A 160 3.02 -1.35 4.54
N SER A 161 2.09 -2.28 4.69
CA SER A 161 0.75 -1.96 5.20
C SER A 161 0.79 -1.73 6.70
N PHE A 162 -0.27 -1.13 7.23
CA PHE A 162 -0.41 -0.99 8.67
C PHE A 162 -0.56 -2.34 9.38
N ILE A 163 -1.14 -3.35 8.72
CA ILE A 163 -1.25 -4.70 9.28
C ILE A 163 0.13 -5.31 9.52
N GLU A 164 1.11 -5.12 8.61
CA GLU A 164 2.48 -5.57 8.86
C GLU A 164 3.09 -4.88 10.08
N PHE A 165 2.92 -3.55 10.23
CA PHE A 165 3.41 -2.84 11.41
C PHE A 165 2.74 -3.35 12.69
N SER A 166 1.44 -3.54 12.68
CA SER A 166 0.72 -4.04 13.86
C SER A 166 1.16 -5.47 14.21
N MET A 167 1.29 -6.35 13.21
CA MET A 167 1.63 -7.76 13.37
C MET A 167 3.05 -7.93 13.91
N ILE A 168 4.02 -7.18 13.37
CA ILE A 168 5.41 -7.28 13.85
C ILE A 168 5.57 -6.75 15.27
N ASN A 169 4.83 -5.69 15.63
CA ASN A 169 4.85 -5.15 16.98
C ASN A 169 4.11 -6.06 17.97
N GLU A 170 3.13 -6.85 17.50
CA GLU A 170 2.53 -7.92 18.30
C GLU A 170 3.53 -9.06 18.51
N HIS A 171 4.11 -9.58 17.42
CA HIS A 171 5.02 -10.73 17.44
C HIS A 171 6.25 -10.51 18.34
N TYR A 172 6.83 -9.31 18.30
CA TYR A 172 7.97 -8.94 19.13
C TYR A 172 7.59 -8.23 20.43
N HIS A 173 6.32 -8.33 20.87
CA HIS A 173 5.82 -7.77 22.13
C HIS A 173 6.05 -6.24 22.29
N CYS A 174 6.29 -5.52 21.20
CA CYS A 174 6.58 -4.09 21.24
C CYS A 174 5.39 -3.27 21.73
N LYS A 175 4.15 -3.75 21.54
CA LYS A 175 2.96 -3.06 22.06
C LYS A 175 2.88 -3.04 23.59
N GLU A 176 3.60 -3.95 24.26
CA GLU A 176 3.63 -4.06 25.72
C GLU A 176 4.56 -3.03 26.37
N GLU A 177 5.45 -2.40 25.59
CA GLU A 177 6.40 -1.38 26.06
C GLU A 177 5.70 -0.10 26.55
N CYS A 178 4.46 0.13 26.12
CA CYS A 178 3.68 1.32 26.45
C CYS A 178 2.59 0.99 27.48
N ASP A 179 2.62 1.64 28.64
CA ASP A 179 1.62 1.49 29.68
C ASP A 179 0.25 2.01 29.19
N PRO A 180 -0.80 1.14 29.11
CA PRO A 180 -2.11 1.53 28.61
C PRO A 180 -2.80 2.66 29.39
N LEU A 181 -2.44 2.86 30.67
CA LEU A 181 -3.06 3.87 31.54
C LEU A 181 -2.50 5.29 31.31
N THR A 182 -1.27 5.39 30.83
CA THR A 182 -0.54 6.67 30.70
C THR A 182 -0.21 7.02 29.26
N SER A 183 -0.25 6.04 28.36
CA SER A 183 0.04 6.21 26.94
C SER A 183 -1.09 6.90 26.19
N VAL A 184 -0.76 7.46 25.02
CA VAL A 184 -1.72 8.12 24.15
C VAL A 184 -2.82 7.15 23.70
N GLN A 185 -4.05 7.64 23.67
CA GLN A 185 -5.19 6.90 23.14
C GLN A 185 -5.28 7.13 21.64
N CYS A 186 -4.88 6.12 20.87
CA CYS A 186 -4.89 6.11 19.41
C CYS A 186 -6.30 5.88 18.88
N GLU A 187 -6.63 6.59 17.80
CA GLU A 187 -7.88 6.42 17.07
C GLU A 187 -7.66 5.66 15.76
N MET A 188 -8.76 5.37 15.06
CA MET A 188 -8.77 4.73 13.74
C MET A 188 -8.08 3.35 13.66
N GLY A 189 -7.85 2.70 14.80
CA GLY A 189 -7.17 1.41 14.88
C GLY A 189 -5.65 1.50 15.04
N GLY A 190 -5.09 2.71 15.21
CA GLY A 190 -3.68 2.90 15.55
C GLY A 190 -3.30 2.31 16.92
N PHE A 191 -2.00 2.22 17.20
CA PHE A 191 -1.47 1.79 18.50
C PHE A 191 -0.29 2.67 18.96
N PRO A 192 -0.02 2.78 20.27
CA PRO A 192 1.07 3.60 20.78
C PRO A 192 2.42 3.19 20.18
N HIS A 193 3.21 4.17 19.78
CA HIS A 193 4.52 3.92 19.20
C HIS A 193 5.48 3.44 20.30
N PRO A 194 6.11 2.25 20.17
CA PRO A 194 6.81 1.58 21.27
C PRO A 194 8.05 2.34 21.79
N ARG A 195 8.55 3.32 21.02
CA ARG A 195 9.69 4.17 21.42
C ARG A 195 9.28 5.57 21.86
N ASP A 196 8.00 5.91 21.72
CA ASP A 196 7.43 7.20 22.12
C ASP A 196 5.93 7.02 22.36
N CYS A 197 5.58 6.56 23.56
CA CYS A 197 4.21 6.22 23.94
C CYS A 197 3.24 7.41 23.98
N LYS A 198 3.70 8.62 23.65
CA LYS A 198 2.86 9.81 23.47
C LYS A 198 2.36 9.98 22.03
N LYS A 199 2.86 9.17 21.10
CA LYS A 199 2.49 9.19 19.68
C LYS A 199 1.96 7.83 19.25
N CYS A 200 1.14 7.84 18.22
CA CYS A 200 0.61 6.62 17.62
C CYS A 200 1.35 6.23 16.34
N ILE A 201 1.43 4.93 16.08
CA ILE A 201 1.58 4.40 14.73
C ILE A 201 0.16 4.35 14.13
N CYS A 202 -0.01 4.98 12.97
CA CYS A 202 -1.32 5.21 12.38
C CYS A 202 -1.54 4.41 11.10
N PRO A 203 -2.77 3.96 10.82
CA PRO A 203 -3.11 3.40 9.52
C PRO A 203 -2.91 4.39 8.38
N GLY A 204 -2.69 3.87 7.17
CA GLY A 204 -2.54 4.67 5.96
C GLY A 204 -3.69 5.67 5.79
N GLY A 205 -3.35 6.91 5.45
CA GLY A 205 -4.30 8.02 5.36
C GLY A 205 -4.59 8.74 6.67
N TYR A 206 -3.99 8.33 7.80
CA TYR A 206 -4.11 8.98 9.10
C TYR A 206 -2.73 9.30 9.70
N ALA A 207 -2.67 10.38 10.48
CA ALA A 207 -1.45 10.88 11.10
C ALA A 207 -1.75 11.65 12.39
N GLY A 208 -0.73 12.30 12.94
CA GLY A 208 -0.79 13.03 14.20
C GLY A 208 -0.58 12.12 15.41
N ASP A 209 -0.47 12.72 16.59
CA ASP A 209 -0.15 11.99 17.82
C ASP A 209 -1.23 10.96 18.20
N ARG A 210 -2.46 11.11 17.67
CA ARG A 210 -3.63 10.26 17.95
C ARG A 210 -4.24 9.57 16.72
N CYS A 211 -3.64 9.69 15.53
CA CYS A 211 -4.24 9.23 14.26
C CYS A 211 -5.52 9.97 13.86
N THR A 212 -5.68 11.22 14.32
CA THR A 212 -6.86 12.07 14.08
C THR A 212 -6.57 13.20 13.10
N GLU A 213 -5.40 13.21 12.47
CA GLU A 213 -4.98 14.25 11.52
C GLU A 213 -4.74 13.66 10.13
N LYS A 214 -4.94 14.48 9.10
CA LYS A 214 -4.55 14.13 7.73
C LYS A 214 -3.02 14.13 7.65
N PRO A 215 -2.39 13.15 6.98
CA PRO A 215 -0.96 13.21 6.71
C PRO A 215 -0.54 14.55 6.10
N SER A 216 0.60 15.06 6.57
CA SER A 216 1.23 16.29 6.06
C SER A 216 1.70 16.11 4.62
N GLY A 217 1.88 17.21 3.89
CA GLY A 217 2.25 17.22 2.48
C GLY A 217 1.11 17.74 1.60
N CYS A 218 1.15 17.42 0.31
CA CYS A 218 0.09 17.82 -0.62
C CYS A 218 -1.24 17.09 -0.36
N GLY A 219 -2.30 17.64 -0.95
CA GLY A 219 -3.68 17.23 -0.76
C GLY A 219 -4.36 17.93 0.41
N ASP A 220 -5.69 17.87 0.44
CA ASP A 220 -6.55 18.75 1.23
C ASP A 220 -7.64 18.01 2.01
N ILE A 221 -8.25 18.71 2.97
CA ILE A 221 -9.50 18.27 3.60
C ILE A 221 -10.66 18.91 2.81
N ILE A 222 -11.48 18.06 2.20
CA ILE A 222 -12.58 18.43 1.30
C ILE A 222 -13.90 18.16 2.01
N LYS A 223 -14.85 19.10 1.93
CA LYS A 223 -16.21 18.91 2.44
C LYS A 223 -17.12 18.51 1.30
N ALA A 224 -17.63 17.29 1.32
CA ALA A 224 -18.56 16.79 0.32
C ALA A 224 -19.93 17.45 0.46
N SER A 225 -20.62 17.62 -0.68
CA SER A 225 -22.04 17.96 -0.78
C SER A 225 -22.90 16.72 -1.13
N PRO A 226 -24.24 16.83 -1.11
CA PRO A 226 -25.12 15.78 -1.62
C PRO A 226 -25.02 15.55 -3.14
N GLU A 227 -24.49 16.53 -3.88
CA GLU A 227 -24.32 16.48 -5.32
C GLU A 227 -22.96 15.90 -5.68
N TRP A 228 -22.85 15.32 -6.88
CA TRP A 228 -21.56 14.85 -7.37
C TRP A 228 -20.61 16.02 -7.64
N GLU A 229 -19.48 16.01 -6.97
CA GLU A 229 -18.38 16.95 -7.13
C GLU A 229 -17.12 16.21 -7.61
N THR A 230 -16.22 16.93 -8.27
CA THR A 230 -15.02 16.34 -8.87
C THR A 230 -13.77 16.76 -8.10
N LEU A 231 -12.91 15.79 -7.82
CA LEU A 231 -11.54 15.97 -7.34
C LEU A 231 -10.59 15.59 -8.46
N ILE A 232 -9.71 16.51 -8.85
CA ILE A 232 -8.61 16.26 -9.78
C ILE A 232 -7.31 16.41 -8.99
N ASP A 233 -6.52 15.35 -8.95
CA ASP A 233 -5.17 15.37 -8.39
C ASP A 233 -4.13 15.14 -9.47
N ILE A 234 -2.98 15.81 -9.34
CA ILE A 234 -1.82 15.66 -10.19
C ILE A 234 -0.60 15.43 -9.30
N VAL A 235 -0.11 14.18 -9.25
CA VAL A 235 1.01 13.78 -8.40
C VAL A 235 2.16 13.21 -9.22
N GLY A 236 3.39 13.55 -8.83
CA GLY A 236 4.61 12.95 -9.39
C GLY A 236 5.74 13.97 -9.55
N PRO A 237 7.01 13.53 -9.45
CA PRO A 237 8.18 14.40 -9.53
C PRO A 237 8.38 15.05 -10.92
N GLY A 238 7.58 14.68 -11.93
CA GLY A 238 7.73 15.20 -13.30
C GLY A 238 8.92 14.64 -14.07
N VAL A 239 9.66 13.69 -13.47
CA VAL A 239 10.77 12.95 -14.07
C VAL A 239 10.52 11.44 -13.96
N LYS A 240 11.08 10.65 -14.88
CA LYS A 240 10.96 9.19 -14.85
C LYS A 240 11.94 8.59 -13.84
N ASN A 241 11.53 7.52 -13.15
CA ASN A 241 12.35 6.69 -12.27
C ASN A 241 12.93 7.42 -11.04
N HIS A 242 12.07 8.09 -10.27
CA HIS A 242 12.44 8.57 -8.94
C HIS A 242 12.42 7.39 -7.94
N GLU A 243 13.33 7.40 -6.97
CA GLU A 243 13.40 6.34 -5.95
C GLU A 243 12.21 6.42 -4.99
N ASP A 244 11.91 7.63 -4.51
CA ASP A 244 10.79 7.88 -3.60
C ASP A 244 9.49 8.17 -4.35
N PHE A 245 8.37 7.90 -3.68
CA PHE A 245 7.05 8.27 -4.15
C PHE A 245 6.72 9.71 -3.76
N SER A 246 6.38 10.54 -4.75
CA SER A 246 5.57 11.73 -4.46
C SER A 246 4.18 11.27 -4.08
N THR A 247 3.66 11.74 -2.94
CA THR A 247 2.39 11.28 -2.39
C THR A 247 1.53 12.46 -1.95
N CYS A 248 0.26 12.50 -2.36
CA CYS A 248 -0.74 13.44 -1.84
C CYS A 248 -1.81 12.70 -1.03
N ASN A 249 -2.25 13.33 0.06
CA ASN A 249 -3.24 12.76 0.96
C ASN A 249 -4.41 13.73 1.07
N TYR A 250 -5.61 13.24 0.77
CA TYR A 250 -6.86 13.98 0.90
C TYR A 250 -7.78 13.29 1.91
N TRP A 251 -8.59 14.09 2.60
CA TRP A 251 -9.74 13.60 3.34
C TRP A 251 -11.01 14.18 2.73
N ILE A 252 -11.85 13.32 2.17
CA ILE A 252 -13.22 13.72 1.83
C ILE A 252 -14.06 13.50 3.09
N GLU A 253 -14.69 14.56 3.58
CA GLU A 253 -15.48 14.55 4.80
C GLU A 253 -16.92 15.00 4.54
N SER A 254 -17.84 14.43 5.30
CA SER A 254 -19.26 14.72 5.24
C SER A 254 -19.83 14.94 6.64
N PRO A 255 -21.05 15.47 6.78
CA PRO A 255 -21.71 15.59 8.08
C PRO A 255 -21.74 14.27 8.87
N ASN A 256 -21.97 14.35 10.18
CA ASN A 256 -22.19 13.13 10.96
C ASN A 256 -23.43 12.39 10.45
N ASP A 257 -23.44 11.08 10.65
CA ASP A 257 -24.52 10.18 10.23
C ASP A 257 -24.76 10.10 8.70
N THR A 258 -23.79 10.56 7.90
CA THR A 258 -23.76 10.34 6.44
C THR A 258 -22.63 9.40 6.03
N VAL A 259 -22.73 8.86 4.82
CA VAL A 259 -21.66 8.09 4.16
C VAL A 259 -21.31 8.75 2.83
N ILE A 260 -20.11 8.50 2.35
CA ILE A 260 -19.54 9.10 1.14
C ILE A 260 -19.51 8.05 0.05
N GLU A 261 -19.98 8.43 -1.14
CA GLU A 261 -19.80 7.67 -2.37
C GLU A 261 -18.65 8.30 -3.17
N VAL A 262 -17.78 7.47 -3.74
CA VAL A 262 -16.65 7.87 -4.58
C VAL A 262 -16.65 7.04 -5.86
N LYS A 263 -16.43 7.67 -7.02
CA LYS A 263 -16.18 6.99 -8.30
C LYS A 263 -14.82 7.41 -8.84
N LEU A 264 -14.09 6.46 -9.45
CA LEU A 264 -12.96 6.80 -10.31
C LEU A 264 -13.52 7.20 -11.67
N LEU A 265 -13.30 8.45 -12.10
CA LEU A 265 -13.73 8.92 -13.43
C LEU A 265 -12.61 8.84 -14.47
N GLY A 266 -11.35 8.86 -14.04
CA GLY A 266 -10.23 8.82 -14.97
C GLY A 266 -8.90 8.63 -14.25
N TYR A 267 -7.96 8.02 -14.96
CA TYR A 267 -6.59 7.83 -14.48
C TYR A 267 -5.61 7.84 -15.66
N SER A 268 -4.38 8.32 -15.45
CA SER A 268 -3.34 8.33 -16.48
C SER A 268 -2.92 6.94 -16.98
N HIS A 269 -2.63 6.81 -18.27
CA HIS A 269 -2.18 5.56 -18.89
C HIS A 269 -0.71 5.20 -18.54
N GLY A 270 -0.33 3.96 -18.88
CA GLY A 270 1.07 3.54 -18.99
C GLY A 270 1.75 3.06 -17.70
N VAL A 271 1.00 2.94 -16.60
CA VAL A 271 1.52 2.50 -15.28
C VAL A 271 0.74 1.32 -14.69
N SER A 272 -0.17 0.72 -15.46
CA SER A 272 -1.00 -0.41 -15.02
C SER A 272 -0.16 -1.68 -14.83
N VAL A 273 0.03 -2.04 -13.57
CA VAL A 273 0.71 -3.27 -13.11
C VAL A 273 0.09 -3.71 -11.79
N ASP A 274 0.29 -4.98 -11.45
CA ASP A 274 -0.07 -5.53 -10.13
C ASP A 274 0.52 -4.63 -9.02
N GLY A 275 -0.30 -4.35 -8.01
CA GLY A 275 0.07 -3.55 -6.84
C GLY A 275 0.24 -2.06 -7.09
N CYS A 276 0.05 -1.60 -8.32
CA CYS A 276 0.24 -0.20 -8.71
C CYS A 276 1.63 0.34 -8.31
N LEU A 277 2.67 -0.45 -8.64
CA LEU A 277 4.07 -0.24 -8.27
C LEU A 277 4.63 1.14 -8.63
N TYR A 278 4.18 1.75 -9.74
CA TYR A 278 4.77 2.98 -10.27
C TYR A 278 3.99 4.24 -9.86
N ALA A 279 2.67 4.15 -9.88
CA ALA A 279 1.77 5.21 -9.49
C ALA A 279 0.39 4.60 -9.25
N GLY A 280 -0.43 5.26 -8.46
CA GLY A 280 -1.80 4.81 -8.22
C GLY A 280 -2.59 5.78 -7.35
N VAL A 281 -3.86 5.43 -7.15
CA VAL A 281 -4.76 6.02 -6.17
C VAL A 281 -5.29 4.91 -5.26
N GLU A 282 -5.35 5.17 -3.96
CA GLU A 282 -6.00 4.34 -2.96
C GLU A 282 -7.26 5.06 -2.45
N ILE A 283 -8.39 4.38 -2.55
CA ILE A 283 -9.70 4.84 -2.08
C ILE A 283 -10.08 4.02 -0.85
N LYS A 284 -9.98 4.63 0.34
CA LYS A 284 -10.10 3.92 1.62
C LYS A 284 -11.51 4.05 2.21
N THR A 285 -12.44 3.27 1.67
CA THR A 285 -13.86 3.25 2.08
C THR A 285 -14.21 2.15 3.09
N ASN A 286 -13.22 1.36 3.49
CA ASN A 286 -13.36 0.22 4.39
C ASN A 286 -14.08 0.54 5.71
N LYS A 287 -14.78 -0.44 6.27
CA LYS A 287 -15.25 -0.35 7.65
C LYS A 287 -14.09 -0.35 8.63
N ASP A 288 -13.16 -1.28 8.41
CA ASP A 288 -11.92 -1.36 9.17
C ASP A 288 -10.86 -0.46 8.52
N GLN A 289 -10.49 0.60 9.22
CA GLN A 289 -9.57 1.61 8.72
C GLN A 289 -8.10 1.19 8.87
N THR A 290 -7.81 0.04 9.48
CA THR A 290 -6.45 -0.51 9.52
C THR A 290 -6.02 -1.12 8.18
N LEU A 291 -6.98 -1.53 7.33
CA LEU A 291 -6.71 -2.25 6.09
C LEU A 291 -6.42 -1.34 4.91
N THR A 292 -5.58 -1.80 3.99
CA THR A 292 -5.36 -1.10 2.72
C THR A 292 -6.68 -0.94 1.94
N GLY A 293 -6.88 0.26 1.38
CA GLY A 293 -8.02 0.57 0.53
C GLY A 293 -7.95 -0.06 -0.86
N TYR A 294 -8.96 0.23 -1.69
CA TYR A 294 -8.98 -0.19 -3.08
C TYR A 294 -7.98 0.65 -3.88
N ARG A 295 -7.10 0.00 -4.66
CA ARG A 295 -6.08 0.69 -5.43
C ARG A 295 -6.32 0.56 -6.92
N PHE A 296 -6.07 1.65 -7.64
CA PHE A 296 -6.21 1.72 -9.08
C PHE A 296 -5.05 2.50 -9.70
N CYS A 297 -4.61 2.07 -10.87
CA CYS A 297 -3.53 2.68 -11.64
C CYS A 297 -3.74 2.50 -13.15
N SER A 298 -5.01 2.44 -13.55
CA SER A 298 -5.45 2.01 -14.86
C SER A 298 -6.71 2.79 -15.24
N PRO A 299 -6.72 3.48 -16.39
CA PRO A 299 -7.93 4.13 -16.89
C PRO A 299 -9.07 3.15 -17.13
N GLU A 300 -8.78 1.88 -17.37
CA GLU A 300 -9.78 0.82 -17.52
C GLU A 300 -10.60 0.59 -16.23
N ALA A 301 -10.19 1.13 -15.08
CA ALA A 301 -10.99 1.09 -13.85
C ALA A 301 -11.99 2.24 -13.74
N ALA A 302 -11.90 3.26 -14.61
CA ALA A 302 -12.80 4.41 -14.60
C ALA A 302 -14.25 4.00 -14.91
N GLY A 303 -15.21 4.63 -14.23
CA GLY A 303 -16.65 4.39 -14.39
C GLY A 303 -17.17 3.06 -13.84
N LYS A 304 -16.31 2.09 -13.55
CA LYS A 304 -16.74 0.71 -13.23
C LYS A 304 -17.41 0.53 -11.87
N TYR A 305 -17.04 1.35 -10.89
CA TYR A 305 -17.44 1.11 -9.50
C TYR A 305 -17.85 2.40 -8.78
N VAL A 306 -18.83 2.24 -7.90
CA VAL A 306 -19.18 3.25 -6.89
C VAL A 306 -18.76 2.71 -5.53
N PHE A 307 -17.73 3.31 -4.94
CA PHE A 307 -17.27 2.94 -3.60
C PHE A 307 -18.08 3.70 -2.57
N ARG A 308 -18.68 2.97 -1.63
CA ARG A 308 -19.40 3.59 -0.52
C ARG A 308 -18.67 3.37 0.79
N SER A 309 -18.45 4.45 1.52
CA SER A 309 -17.80 4.40 2.83
C SER A 309 -18.72 3.86 3.91
N HIS A 310 -18.09 3.41 5.01
CA HIS A 310 -18.77 3.05 6.25
C HIS A 310 -18.74 4.15 7.31
N THR A 311 -18.11 5.29 6.99
CA THR A 311 -17.92 6.44 7.88
C THR A 311 -18.15 7.72 7.09
N ASN A 312 -18.22 8.86 7.77
CA ASN A 312 -18.33 10.17 7.14
C ASN A 312 -16.99 10.76 6.69
N ARG A 313 -15.91 9.96 6.63
CA ARG A 313 -14.58 10.37 6.17
C ARG A 313 -13.94 9.30 5.29
N VAL A 314 -13.46 9.69 4.12
CA VAL A 314 -12.72 8.82 3.19
C VAL A 314 -11.33 9.39 2.92
N PRO A 315 -10.27 8.72 3.39
CA PRO A 315 -8.92 9.00 2.93
C PRO A 315 -8.76 8.62 1.45
N ILE A 316 -8.20 9.54 0.67
CA ILE A 316 -7.72 9.30 -0.69
C ILE A 316 -6.21 9.53 -0.68
N ILE A 317 -5.45 8.54 -1.15
CA ILE A 317 -3.99 8.60 -1.18
C ILE A 317 -3.58 8.42 -2.64
N THR A 318 -2.91 9.39 -3.21
CA THR A 318 -2.37 9.29 -4.57
C THR A 318 -0.85 9.27 -4.51
N TRP A 319 -0.22 8.48 -5.37
CA TRP A 319 1.23 8.43 -5.45
C TRP A 319 1.73 8.30 -6.89
N SER A 320 2.95 8.79 -7.12
CA SER A 320 3.73 8.50 -8.31
C SER A 320 5.22 8.61 -8.00
N ARG A 321 6.00 7.65 -8.50
CA ARG A 321 7.47 7.72 -8.57
C ARG A 321 7.98 7.90 -10.01
N THR A 322 7.08 8.21 -10.94
CA THR A 322 7.39 8.47 -12.35
C THR A 322 7.03 9.92 -12.72
N ASP A 323 6.84 10.20 -14.00
CA ASP A 323 6.18 11.43 -14.45
C ASP A 323 4.84 11.69 -13.74
N LYS A 324 4.33 12.93 -13.89
CA LYS A 324 3.06 13.33 -13.27
C LYS A 324 1.92 12.42 -13.75
N LYS A 325 1.10 11.98 -12.80
CA LYS A 325 -0.12 11.21 -13.04
C LYS A 325 -1.33 11.98 -12.54
N ILE A 326 -2.37 11.94 -13.34
CA ILE A 326 -3.65 12.60 -13.10
C ILE A 326 -4.63 11.54 -12.63
N THR A 327 -5.28 11.83 -11.51
CA THR A 327 -6.41 11.06 -10.97
C THR A 327 -7.63 11.95 -10.96
N VAL A 328 -8.74 11.48 -11.53
CA VAL A 328 -10.03 12.18 -11.51
C VAL A 328 -11.04 11.33 -10.74
N LEU A 329 -11.56 11.86 -9.65
CA LEU A 329 -12.57 11.22 -8.81
C LEU A 329 -13.84 12.05 -8.79
N ALA A 330 -15.00 11.39 -8.79
CA ALA A 330 -16.26 12.00 -8.37
C ALA A 330 -16.55 11.59 -6.93
N TYR A 331 -17.11 12.49 -6.12
CA TYR A 331 -17.54 12.19 -4.77
C TYR A 331 -18.82 12.94 -4.40
N ARG A 332 -19.56 12.38 -3.45
CA ARG A 332 -20.71 13.02 -2.78
C ARG A 332 -20.98 12.35 -1.44
N TYR A 333 -21.78 12.95 -0.59
CA TYR A 333 -22.36 12.22 0.55
C TYR A 333 -23.83 11.86 0.33
N VAL A 334 -24.26 10.79 0.98
CA VAL A 334 -25.64 10.29 0.94
C VAL A 334 -26.06 9.83 2.34
N SER A 335 -27.38 9.75 2.56
CA SER A 335 -27.91 9.05 3.73
C SER A 335 -27.44 7.58 3.72
N PRO A 336 -27.04 6.98 4.87
CA PRO A 336 -26.69 5.56 4.96
C PRO A 336 -27.82 4.64 4.49
N SER A 337 -29.08 5.09 4.58
CA SER A 337 -30.26 4.32 4.15
C SER A 337 -30.52 4.35 2.65
N LYS A 338 -29.87 5.23 1.88
CA LYS A 338 -30.04 5.30 0.43
C LYS A 338 -29.55 3.99 -0.19
N PRO A 339 -30.27 3.31 -1.10
CA PRO A 339 -29.73 2.16 -1.80
C PRO A 339 -28.50 2.55 -2.63
N LEU A 340 -27.50 1.67 -2.68
CA LEU A 340 -26.43 1.76 -3.67
C LEU A 340 -27.06 1.43 -5.02
N ILE A 341 -27.06 2.38 -5.94
CA ILE A 341 -27.39 2.11 -7.34
C ILE A 341 -26.05 1.72 -7.96
N GLU A 342 -25.83 0.42 -8.11
CA GLU A 342 -24.80 -0.07 -9.02
C GLU A 342 -25.32 0.27 -10.42
N ASP A 343 -24.55 1.06 -11.18
CA ASP A 343 -24.83 1.29 -12.60
C ASP A 343 -24.68 -0.08 -13.27
N ASP A 344 -25.79 -0.81 -13.38
CA ASP A 344 -25.88 -2.10 -14.04
C ASP A 344 -25.62 -1.84 -15.52
N HIS A 345 -24.38 -2.05 -15.96
CA HIS A 345 -24.00 -1.97 -17.37
C HIS A 345 -24.60 -3.16 -18.14
N HIS A 346 -25.92 -3.12 -18.31
CA HIS A 346 -26.61 -3.76 -19.42
C HIS A 346 -27.39 -2.66 -20.17
N ASP A 347 -26.86 -2.36 -21.36
CA ASP A 347 -27.48 -1.59 -22.43
C ASP A 347 -27.68 -0.09 -22.20
N GLU A 348 -26.62 0.71 -22.35
CA GLU A 348 -26.77 2.09 -22.89
C GLU A 348 -25.69 2.35 -23.96
N GLU A 349 -26.15 2.90 -25.08
CA GLU A 349 -25.44 3.18 -26.32
C GLU A 349 -24.22 4.09 -26.10
N GLU A 350 -23.20 3.95 -26.95
CA GLU A 350 -22.02 4.82 -27.02
C GLU A 350 -22.46 6.28 -27.23
N GLU A 351 -22.63 7.06 -26.15
CA GLU A 351 -22.54 8.51 -26.23
C GLU A 351 -21.06 8.90 -26.28
N GLU A 352 -20.68 9.42 -27.44
CA GLU A 352 -19.38 9.98 -27.78
C GLU A 352 -19.04 11.11 -26.77
N TYR A 353 -18.20 10.80 -25.78
CA TYR A 353 -17.66 11.84 -24.90
C TYR A 353 -16.71 12.71 -25.73
N GLU A 354 -17.15 13.93 -26.05
CA GLU A 354 -16.28 14.99 -26.57
C GLU A 354 -15.07 15.16 -25.64
N ASP A 355 -13.87 15.13 -26.24
CA ASP A 355 -12.59 15.31 -25.58
C ASP A 355 -12.65 16.48 -24.58
N ILE A 356 -12.51 16.16 -23.30
CA ILE A 356 -12.23 17.17 -22.28
C ILE A 356 -10.82 17.67 -22.56
N ASP A 357 -10.73 18.84 -23.18
CA ASP A 357 -9.48 19.59 -23.41
C ASP A 357 -8.70 19.71 -22.09
N ILE A 358 -7.68 18.88 -21.95
CA ILE A 358 -6.64 19.03 -20.93
C ILE A 358 -5.83 20.26 -21.38
N PRO A 359 -5.76 21.35 -20.59
CA PRO A 359 -5.05 22.54 -21.03
C PRO A 359 -3.59 22.24 -21.33
N ASP A 360 -3.20 22.42 -22.59
CA ASP A 360 -1.82 22.33 -23.05
C ASP A 360 -0.94 23.29 -22.22
N CYS A 361 0.10 22.73 -21.62
CA CYS A 361 1.15 23.47 -20.94
C CYS A 361 1.81 24.44 -21.94
N VAL A 362 1.59 25.74 -21.75
CA VAL A 362 2.31 26.79 -22.48
C VAL A 362 3.79 26.71 -22.14
N ASP A 363 4.57 26.32 -23.14
CA ASP A 363 6.02 26.32 -23.18
C ASP A 363 6.52 27.79 -23.17
N HIS A 364 7.22 28.20 -22.11
CA HIS A 364 7.88 29.50 -22.04
C HIS A 364 9.39 29.32 -22.13
N HIS A 365 9.87 29.16 -23.37
CA HIS A 365 11.23 29.50 -23.73
C HIS A 365 11.26 30.32 -25.04
N LYS A 366 11.66 31.59 -24.88
CA LYS A 366 12.36 32.53 -25.80
C LYS A 366 11.63 33.87 -25.95
N GLU A 367 12.15 34.89 -25.26
CA GLU A 367 13.07 35.90 -25.83
C GLU A 367 14.06 36.37 -24.77
#